data_AF-A0A942MSM0-F1
#
_entry.id   AF-A0A942MSM0-F1
#
_cell.length_a   1.000
_cell.length_b   1.000
_cell.length_c   1.000
_cell.angle_alpha   90.00
_cell.angle_beta   90.00
_cell.angle_gamma   90.00
#
_symmetry.space_group_name_H-M   'P 1'
#
loop_
_entity.id
_entity.type
_entity.pdbx_description
1 polymer ?
#
loop_
_entity_poly.entity_id
_entity_poly.type
_entity_poly.pdbx_seq_one_letter_code
_entity_poly.pdbx_strand_id
1 'polypeptide(L)'
;MTISEIWLKGKAVVTKNRILFLLPFLLDLVLYGPLAFISARVINFKLTVPSSLPTIQNLLPEAAMFSGAQSGVNFNMGYPGTLTVGFAGTIIAFTLVPYLTGGYLGTIVQELRGDEERMPFMALASKYFVRLFIMRILVMVAFMGLVLILTIVPFLAFIMVPVLIAVTVLLLFWDFSIVYDDMDLIPAISKAYAVMKGNLPPVINNLLPVIILLMPLTLGASLLVGSPLFLLVIAVYAYIGAVIISGLVYLYSSLVTGEYQE
;
A
#
# COMPACT_ATOMS: atom_id res chain seq x y z
N MET A 1 14.93 19.00 3.57
CA MET A 1 13.45 18.76 3.64
C MET A 1 13.05 18.11 4.96
N THR A 2 11.99 18.62 5.60
CA THR A 2 11.48 18.13 6.90
C THR A 2 10.21 17.27 6.73
N ILE A 3 9.92 16.38 7.68
CA ILE A 3 8.71 15.57 7.63
C ILE A 3 7.41 16.40 7.65
N SER A 4 7.45 17.58 8.27
CA SER A 4 6.34 18.53 8.23
C SER A 4 6.06 19.04 6.83
N GLU A 5 7.07 19.27 6.00
CA GLU A 5 6.88 19.68 4.60
C GLU A 5 6.24 18.57 3.77
N ILE A 6 6.74 17.34 3.93
CA ILE A 6 6.18 16.14 3.28
C ILE A 6 4.71 15.99 3.63
N TRP A 7 4.37 16.14 4.91
CA TRP A 7 3.00 16.06 5.40
C TRP A 7 2.11 17.17 4.85
N LEU A 8 2.59 18.42 4.84
CA LEU A 8 1.85 19.57 4.33
C LEU A 8 1.57 19.44 2.83
N LYS A 9 2.57 19.02 2.04
CA LYS A 9 2.41 18.76 0.60
C LYS A 9 1.43 17.62 0.34
N GLY A 10 1.55 16.52 1.08
CA GLY A 10 0.61 15.41 0.98
C GLY A 10 -0.82 15.82 1.31
N LYS A 11 -1.01 16.61 2.38
CA LYS A 11 -2.32 17.16 2.75
C LYS A 11 -2.89 18.06 1.65
N ALA A 12 -2.08 18.95 1.09
CA ALA A 12 -2.51 19.85 0.02
C ALA A 12 -3.04 19.07 -1.19
N VAL A 13 -2.32 18.03 -1.63
CA VAL A 13 -2.74 17.15 -2.73
C VAL A 13 -4.07 16.47 -2.44
N VAL A 14 -4.23 15.85 -1.26
CA VAL A 14 -5.48 15.16 -0.88
C VAL A 14 -6.65 16.12 -0.76
N THR A 15 -6.44 17.33 -0.23
CA THR A 15 -7.52 18.34 -0.12
C THR A 15 -7.97 18.86 -1.48
N LYS A 16 -7.03 18.98 -2.44
CA LYS A 16 -7.31 19.42 -3.81
C LYS A 16 -8.05 18.35 -4.60
N ASN A 17 -7.75 17.06 -4.37
CA ASN A 17 -8.38 15.96 -5.07
C ASN A 17 -8.97 14.91 -4.12
N ARG A 18 -10.28 15.03 -3.87
CA ARG A 18 -11.02 14.17 -2.93
C ARG A 18 -11.05 12.70 -3.34
N ILE A 19 -10.82 12.36 -4.62
CA ILE A 19 -10.80 10.96 -5.07
C ILE A 19 -9.72 10.15 -4.34
N LEU A 20 -8.63 10.81 -3.92
CA LEU A 20 -7.51 10.21 -3.22
C LEU A 20 -7.88 9.70 -1.82
N PHE A 21 -8.92 10.25 -1.19
CA PHE A 21 -9.43 9.69 0.06
C PHE A 21 -10.69 8.85 -0.16
N LEU A 22 -11.57 9.25 -1.09
CA LEU A 22 -12.84 8.58 -1.32
C LEU A 22 -12.66 7.18 -1.90
N LEU A 23 -11.73 7.00 -2.84
CA LEU A 23 -11.47 5.71 -3.45
C LEU A 23 -11.05 4.65 -2.42
N PRO A 24 -9.98 4.85 -1.62
CA PRO A 24 -9.60 3.88 -0.60
C PRO A 24 -10.69 3.68 0.44
N PHE A 25 -11.38 4.76 0.86
CA PHE A 25 -12.49 4.65 1.81
C PHE A 25 -13.62 3.75 1.30
N LEU A 26 -14.10 3.98 0.07
CA LEU A 26 -15.18 3.19 -0.53
C LEU A 26 -14.73 1.75 -0.79
N LEU A 27 -13.50 1.56 -1.27
CA LEU A 27 -12.95 0.23 -1.49
C LEU A 27 -12.88 -0.56 -0.18
N ASP A 28 -12.36 0.05 0.88
CA ASP A 28 -12.27 -0.59 2.19
C ASP A 28 -13.65 -0.80 2.83
N LEU A 29 -14.60 0.11 2.62
CA LEU A 29 -15.96 -0.05 3.12
C LEU A 29 -16.64 -1.27 2.49
N VAL A 30 -16.45 -1.46 1.18
CA VAL A 30 -17.01 -2.62 0.45
C VAL A 30 -16.30 -3.91 0.84
N LEU A 31 -14.97 -3.92 0.90
CA LEU A 31 -14.19 -5.14 1.14
C LEU A 31 -14.12 -5.53 2.61
N TYR A 32 -14.02 -4.55 3.52
CA TYR A 32 -13.69 -4.76 4.93
C TYR A 32 -14.73 -4.16 5.89
N GLY A 33 -15.67 -3.35 5.42
CA GLY A 33 -16.80 -2.88 6.23
C GLY A 33 -17.57 -4.00 6.95
N PRO A 34 -17.80 -5.17 6.33
CA PRO A 34 -18.44 -6.30 7.03
C PRO A 34 -17.69 -6.78 8.28
N LEU A 35 -16.36 -6.61 8.35
CA LEU A 35 -15.56 -6.98 9.52
C LEU A 35 -15.90 -6.16 10.77
N ALA A 36 -16.56 -5.00 10.60
CA ALA A 36 -17.07 -4.20 11.72
C ALA A 36 -18.15 -4.93 12.53
N PHE A 37 -18.78 -5.97 11.98
CA PHE A 37 -19.94 -6.63 12.59
C PHE A 37 -19.76 -8.13 12.83
N ILE A 38 -18.81 -8.78 12.15
CA ILE A 38 -18.77 -10.26 12.06
C ILE A 38 -17.48 -10.85 12.68
N SER A 39 -16.44 -10.05 12.88
CA SER A 39 -15.11 -10.57 13.25
C SER A 39 -14.80 -10.52 14.74
N ALA A 40 -14.10 -11.56 15.21
CA ALA A 40 -13.51 -11.58 16.53
C ALA A 40 -12.30 -10.64 16.62
N ARG A 41 -12.13 -10.01 17.78
CA ARG A 41 -11.00 -9.11 18.04
C ARG A 41 -9.71 -9.91 18.10
N VAL A 42 -8.74 -9.53 17.29
CA VAL A 42 -7.37 -10.05 17.34
C VAL A 42 -6.44 -8.86 17.50
N ILE A 43 -5.74 -8.79 18.63
CA ILE A 43 -4.73 -7.74 18.85
C ILE A 43 -3.49 -8.12 18.06
N ASN A 44 -3.10 -7.28 17.11
CA ASN A 44 -1.88 -7.45 16.34
C ASN A 44 -1.11 -6.14 16.23
N PHE A 45 0.20 -6.27 16.17
CA PHE A 45 1.13 -5.19 15.89
C PHE A 45 1.78 -5.46 14.54
N LYS A 46 1.56 -4.55 13.59
CA LYS A 46 2.13 -4.66 12.24
C LYS A 46 2.89 -3.39 11.91
N LEU A 47 4.14 -3.54 11.49
CA LEU A 47 4.90 -2.43 10.92
C LEU A 47 4.63 -2.43 9.41
N THR A 48 4.03 -1.36 8.91
CA THR A 48 3.69 -1.24 7.49
C THR A 48 3.98 0.17 7.00
N VAL A 49 4.41 0.28 5.75
CA VAL A 49 4.47 1.54 5.01
C VAL A 49 3.57 1.37 3.80
N PRO A 50 2.53 2.18 3.62
CA PRO A 50 1.69 2.08 2.45
C PRO A 50 2.50 2.50 1.22
N SER A 51 2.65 1.59 0.25
CA SER A 51 3.42 1.86 -0.98
C SER A 51 2.56 2.46 -2.10
N SER A 52 1.24 2.33 -2.02
CA SER A 52 0.35 2.54 -3.16
C SER A 52 -1.05 2.99 -2.73
N LEU A 53 -2.05 2.11 -2.72
CA LEU A 53 -3.42 2.45 -2.31
C LEU A 53 -3.56 2.21 -0.80
N PRO A 54 -4.02 3.20 -0.01
CA PRO A 54 -4.11 3.05 1.44
C PRO A 54 -5.34 2.22 1.81
N THR A 55 -5.20 0.89 1.78
CA THR A 55 -6.24 -0.07 2.20
C THR A 55 -6.04 -0.53 3.63
N ILE A 56 -7.11 -0.65 4.42
CA ILE A 56 -7.09 -1.11 5.81
C ILE A 56 -6.49 -2.53 5.96
N GLN A 57 -6.46 -3.31 4.86
CA GLN A 57 -5.72 -4.56 4.76
C GLN A 57 -4.25 -4.44 5.20
N ASN A 58 -3.64 -3.28 4.96
CA ASN A 58 -2.25 -3.02 5.36
C ASN A 58 -2.11 -3.00 6.88
N LEU A 59 -3.16 -2.60 7.61
CA LEU A 59 -3.17 -2.50 9.07
C LEU A 59 -3.68 -3.77 9.76
N LEU A 60 -4.53 -4.54 9.11
CA LEU A 60 -5.16 -5.73 9.71
C LEU A 60 -4.21 -6.94 9.70
N PRO A 61 -4.25 -7.78 10.74
CA PRO A 61 -3.62 -9.09 10.70
C PRO A 61 -4.37 -10.03 9.75
N GLU A 62 -3.63 -10.84 9.00
CA GLU A 62 -4.21 -11.89 8.15
C GLU A 62 -5.14 -12.80 8.97
N ALA A 63 -4.77 -13.12 10.21
CA ALA A 63 -5.60 -13.90 11.13
C ALA A 63 -6.98 -13.26 11.42
N ALA A 64 -7.13 -11.92 11.49
CA ALA A 64 -8.44 -11.29 11.68
C ALA A 64 -9.32 -11.29 10.43
N MET A 65 -8.70 -11.41 9.25
CA MET A 65 -9.41 -11.54 7.98
C MET A 65 -10.02 -12.94 7.82
N PHE A 66 -9.38 -13.96 8.42
CA PHE A 66 -9.84 -15.35 8.38
C PHE A 66 -10.59 -15.79 9.66
N SER A 67 -10.43 -15.11 10.80
CA SER A 67 -11.08 -15.48 12.07
C SER A 67 -12.57 -15.12 12.15
N GLY A 68 -13.09 -14.31 11.22
CA GLY A 68 -14.53 -14.09 11.03
C GLY A 68 -15.29 -15.34 10.55
N ALA A 69 -14.58 -16.42 10.20
CA ALA A 69 -15.15 -17.71 9.81
C ALA A 69 -15.70 -18.56 10.98
N GLN A 70 -15.64 -18.10 12.23
CA GLN A 70 -16.12 -18.86 13.40
C GLN A 70 -17.41 -18.34 14.06
N SER A 71 -18.13 -17.39 13.46
CA SER A 71 -19.54 -17.16 13.80
C SER A 71 -20.34 -16.66 12.61
N GLY A 72 -21.09 -17.57 11.99
CA GLY A 72 -22.26 -17.24 11.16
C GLY A 72 -22.08 -17.34 9.65
N VAL A 73 -20.87 -17.27 9.10
CA VAL A 73 -20.59 -17.75 7.73
C VAL A 73 -19.67 -18.95 7.86
N ASN A 74 -20.30 -20.12 7.96
CA ASN A 74 -19.66 -21.40 7.72
C ASN A 74 -18.98 -21.30 6.33
N PHE A 75 -17.66 -21.07 6.28
CA PHE A 75 -16.87 -21.57 5.17
C PHE A 75 -16.81 -23.08 5.35
N ASN A 76 -17.96 -23.72 5.13
CA ASN A 76 -18.08 -25.15 5.08
C ASN A 76 -17.20 -25.58 3.90
N MET A 77 -16.02 -26.14 4.21
CA MET A 77 -15.09 -26.74 3.25
C MET A 77 -15.69 -27.97 2.54
N GLY A 78 -17.00 -28.21 2.69
CA GLY A 78 -17.77 -29.24 1.99
C GLY A 78 -18.53 -28.76 0.75
N TYR A 79 -18.54 -27.46 0.42
CA TYR A 79 -19.19 -26.96 -0.80
C TYR A 79 -18.15 -26.56 -1.87
N PRO A 80 -18.11 -27.23 -3.04
CA PRO A 80 -17.16 -26.89 -4.11
C PRO A 80 -17.28 -25.44 -4.62
N GLY A 81 -18.35 -24.71 -4.29
CA GLY A 81 -18.54 -23.30 -4.68
C GLY A 81 -17.81 -22.26 -3.82
N THR A 82 -17.46 -22.53 -2.56
CA THR A 82 -16.78 -21.53 -1.69
C THR A 82 -15.33 -21.31 -2.09
N LEU A 83 -14.64 -22.37 -2.55
CA LEU A 83 -13.31 -22.26 -3.15
C LEU A 83 -13.35 -21.49 -4.47
N THR A 84 -14.37 -21.69 -5.30
CA THR A 84 -14.51 -20.98 -6.58
C THR A 84 -14.76 -19.48 -6.37
N VAL A 85 -15.62 -19.11 -5.42
CA VAL A 85 -15.91 -17.70 -5.10
C VAL A 85 -14.71 -17.02 -4.45
N GLY A 86 -14.01 -17.70 -3.53
CA GLY A 86 -12.77 -17.18 -2.93
C GLY A 86 -11.67 -16.97 -3.96
N PHE A 87 -11.43 -17.96 -4.82
CA PHE A 87 -10.42 -17.89 -5.87
C PHE A 87 -10.74 -16.82 -6.92
N ALA A 88 -12.00 -16.72 -7.35
CA ALA A 88 -12.45 -15.66 -8.25
C ALA A 88 -12.27 -14.27 -7.61
N GLY A 89 -12.61 -14.11 -6.33
CA GLY A 89 -12.38 -12.87 -5.59
C GLY A 89 -10.91 -12.49 -5.51
N THR A 90 -10.01 -13.45 -5.26
CA THR A 90 -8.57 -13.22 -5.26
C THR A 90 -8.06 -12.79 -6.63
N ILE A 91 -8.49 -13.44 -7.72
CA ILE A 91 -8.10 -13.07 -9.09
C ILE A 91 -8.56 -11.65 -9.42
N ILE A 92 -9.81 -11.32 -9.08
CA ILE A 92 -10.37 -9.98 -9.30
C ILE A 92 -9.56 -8.95 -8.53
N ALA A 93 -9.28 -9.18 -7.24
CA ALA A 93 -8.46 -8.27 -6.44
C ALA A 93 -7.03 -8.14 -7.00
N PHE A 94 -6.42 -9.25 -7.42
CA PHE A 94 -5.08 -9.27 -7.99
C PHE A 94 -4.96 -8.45 -9.29
N THR A 95 -6.03 -8.37 -10.06
CA THR A 95 -6.09 -7.59 -11.31
C THR A 95 -6.56 -6.15 -11.06
N LEU A 96 -7.53 -5.96 -10.17
CA LEU A 96 -8.11 -4.65 -9.89
C LEU A 96 -7.15 -3.74 -9.12
N VAL A 97 -6.41 -4.29 -8.15
CA VAL A 97 -5.50 -3.48 -7.32
C VAL A 97 -4.44 -2.77 -8.16
N PRO A 98 -3.68 -3.41 -9.07
CA PRO A 98 -2.72 -2.72 -9.92
C PRO A 98 -3.35 -1.63 -10.80
N TYR A 99 -4.56 -1.86 -11.31
CA TYR A 99 -5.30 -0.88 -12.10
C TYR A 99 -5.63 0.37 -11.26
N LEU A 100 -6.20 0.16 -10.08
CA LEU A 100 -6.52 1.26 -9.14
C LEU A 100 -5.25 1.96 -8.65
N THR A 101 -4.16 1.22 -8.38
CA THR A 101 -2.86 1.79 -7.99
C THR A 101 -2.33 2.74 -9.08
N GLY A 102 -2.41 2.35 -10.36
CA GLY A 102 -1.96 3.20 -11.47
C GLY A 102 -2.73 4.51 -11.56
N GLY A 103 -4.07 4.45 -11.44
CA GLY A 103 -4.91 5.66 -11.44
C GLY A 103 -4.65 6.53 -10.21
N TYR A 104 -4.47 5.90 -9.06
CA TYR A 104 -4.25 6.56 -7.78
C TYR A 104 -2.91 7.31 -7.74
N LEU A 105 -1.81 6.61 -8.02
CA LEU A 105 -0.48 7.23 -8.07
C LEU A 105 -0.40 8.25 -9.20
N GLY A 106 -0.98 7.96 -10.37
CA GLY A 106 -1.00 8.91 -11.49
C GLY A 106 -1.70 10.21 -11.13
N THR A 107 -2.81 10.13 -10.38
CA THR A 107 -3.55 11.31 -9.91
C THR A 107 -2.70 12.13 -8.93
N ILE A 108 -1.98 11.47 -8.01
CA ILE A 108 -1.04 12.15 -7.10
C ILE A 108 0.04 12.89 -7.89
N VAL A 109 0.63 12.24 -8.90
CA VAL A 109 1.69 12.84 -9.71
C VAL A 109 1.18 14.07 -10.48
N GLN A 110 0.00 13.99 -11.10
CA GLN A 110 -0.60 15.14 -11.78
C GLN A 110 -0.87 16.32 -10.83
N GLU A 111 -1.36 16.03 -9.62
CA GLU A 111 -1.62 17.08 -8.63
C GLU A 111 -0.33 17.72 -8.08
N LEU A 112 0.74 16.94 -7.95
CA LEU A 112 2.06 17.43 -7.53
C LEU A 112 2.74 18.27 -8.61
N ARG A 113 2.60 17.90 -9.88
CA ARG A 113 3.15 18.65 -11.02
C ARG A 113 2.37 19.92 -11.35
N GLY A 114 1.10 19.96 -10.93
CA GLY A 114 0.23 21.08 -11.25
C GLY A 114 -0.19 21.13 -12.71
N ASP A 115 -0.25 19.97 -13.38
CA ASP A 115 -0.60 19.86 -14.80
C ASP A 115 -1.94 20.57 -15.08
N GLU A 116 -1.96 21.44 -16.09
CA GLU A 116 -3.16 22.22 -16.48
C GLU A 116 -4.23 21.31 -17.11
N GLU A 117 -3.82 20.33 -17.91
CA GLU A 117 -4.69 19.30 -18.50
C GLU A 117 -4.66 18.01 -17.67
N ARG A 118 -5.69 17.83 -16.84
CA ARG A 118 -5.85 16.63 -16.00
C ARG A 118 -6.33 15.46 -16.83
N MET A 119 -5.57 14.36 -16.82
CA MET A 119 -6.07 13.12 -17.40
C MET A 119 -7.09 12.51 -16.44
N PRO A 120 -8.19 11.92 -16.95
CA PRO A 120 -9.15 11.26 -16.09
C PRO A 120 -8.49 10.05 -15.39
N PHE A 121 -8.94 9.76 -14.17
CA PHE A 121 -8.41 8.65 -13.34
C PHE A 121 -8.31 7.33 -14.12
N MET A 122 -9.33 7.00 -14.92
CA MET A 122 -9.37 5.77 -15.71
C MET A 122 -8.32 5.72 -16.83
N ALA A 123 -7.96 6.88 -17.41
CA ALA A 123 -6.89 6.94 -18.39
C ALA A 123 -5.52 6.71 -17.73
N LEU A 124 -5.30 7.31 -16.56
CA LEU A 124 -4.10 7.05 -15.76
C LEU A 124 -4.00 5.59 -15.31
N ALA A 125 -5.11 5.02 -14.83
CA ALA A 125 -5.19 3.61 -14.45
C ALA A 125 -4.81 2.69 -15.62
N SER A 126 -5.41 2.93 -16.79
CA SER A 126 -5.12 2.15 -18.00
C SER A 126 -3.67 2.32 -18.46
N LYS A 127 -3.11 3.53 -18.39
CA LYS A 127 -1.73 3.84 -18.81
C LYS A 127 -0.67 3.06 -18.03
N TYR A 128 -0.88 2.85 -16.73
CA TYR A 128 0.11 2.20 -15.86
C TYR A 128 -0.22 0.74 -15.53
N PHE A 129 -1.44 0.28 -15.82
CA PHE A 129 -1.96 -1.02 -15.41
C PHE A 129 -1.02 -2.18 -15.77
N VAL A 130 -0.64 -2.34 -17.04
CA VAL A 130 0.14 -3.51 -17.49
C VAL A 130 1.49 -3.59 -16.78
N ARG A 131 2.17 -2.44 -16.63
CA ARG A 131 3.47 -2.36 -15.95
C ARG A 131 3.29 -2.74 -14.48
N LEU A 132 2.36 -2.11 -13.76
CA LEU A 132 2.13 -2.43 -12.34
C LEU A 132 1.65 -3.88 -12.13
N PHE A 133 0.86 -4.42 -13.05
CA PHE A 133 0.38 -5.81 -12.99
C PHE A 133 1.53 -6.81 -13.12
N ILE A 134 2.40 -6.64 -14.12
CA ILE A 134 3.58 -7.49 -14.30
C ILE A 134 4.53 -7.36 -13.10
N MET A 135 4.75 -6.14 -12.60
CA MET A 135 5.55 -5.89 -11.40
C MET A 135 5.01 -6.67 -10.19
N ARG A 136 3.69 -6.71 -10.00
CA ARG A 136 3.05 -7.49 -8.92
C ARG A 136 3.21 -8.99 -9.10
N ILE A 137 3.15 -9.50 -10.33
CA ILE A 137 3.47 -10.91 -10.62
C ILE A 137 4.92 -11.23 -10.23
N LEU A 138 5.88 -10.38 -10.60
CA LEU A 138 7.28 -10.58 -10.27
C LEU A 138 7.52 -10.58 -8.75
N VAL A 139 6.90 -9.63 -8.04
CA VAL A 139 6.95 -9.56 -6.57
C VAL A 139 6.34 -10.82 -5.94
N MET A 140 5.21 -11.29 -6.45
CA MET A 140 4.57 -12.52 -5.96
C MET A 140 5.49 -13.74 -6.14
N VAL A 141 6.08 -13.91 -7.33
CA VAL A 141 7.01 -15.02 -7.61
C VAL A 141 8.25 -14.93 -6.71
N ALA A 142 8.80 -13.74 -6.52
CA ALA A 142 9.94 -13.53 -5.62
C ALA A 142 9.59 -13.87 -4.16
N PHE A 143 8.40 -13.48 -3.70
CA PHE A 143 7.94 -13.78 -2.35
C PHE A 143 7.71 -15.28 -2.14
N MET A 144 7.11 -15.98 -3.12
CA MET A 144 6.97 -17.44 -3.06
C MET A 144 8.32 -18.16 -2.98
N GLY A 145 9.31 -17.70 -3.76
CA GLY A 145 10.67 -18.22 -3.69
C GLY A 145 11.31 -18.00 -2.30
N LEU A 146 11.12 -16.80 -1.72
CA LEU A 146 11.64 -16.47 -0.40
C LEU A 146 10.99 -17.33 0.71
N VAL A 147 9.66 -17.54 0.66
CA VAL A 147 8.94 -18.42 1.60
C VAL A 147 9.46 -19.86 1.51
N LEU A 148 9.69 -20.36 0.29
CA LEU A 148 10.24 -21.71 0.08
C LEU A 148 11.65 -21.85 0.69
N ILE A 149 12.52 -20.85 0.50
CA ILE A 149 13.85 -20.82 1.12
C ILE A 149 13.77 -20.82 2.65
N LEU A 150 12.90 -19.99 3.22
CA LEU A 150 12.71 -19.90 4.69
C LEU A 150 12.16 -21.19 5.30
N THR A 151 11.35 -21.93 4.54
CA THR A 151 10.83 -23.24 4.97
C THR A 151 11.93 -24.29 5.06
N ILE A 152 12.90 -24.25 4.14
CA ILE A 152 14.03 -25.19 4.10
C ILE A 152 15.11 -24.79 5.10
N VAL A 153 15.34 -23.49 5.28
CA VAL A 153 16.45 -22.95 6.09
C VAL A 153 15.94 -21.88 7.07
N PRO A 154 15.33 -22.28 8.19
CA PRO A 154 14.66 -21.34 9.10
C PRO A 154 15.59 -20.33 9.77
N PHE A 155 16.86 -20.68 9.99
CA PHE A 155 17.84 -19.79 10.64
C PHE A 155 18.14 -18.53 9.79
N LEU A 156 17.91 -18.58 8.48
CA LEU A 156 18.05 -17.40 7.61
C LEU A 156 17.00 -16.32 7.92
N ALA A 157 15.94 -16.64 8.65
CA ALA A 157 14.90 -15.68 9.02
C ALA A 157 15.46 -14.43 9.70
N PHE A 158 16.45 -14.58 10.60
CA PHE A 158 17.05 -13.44 11.30
C PHE A 158 17.82 -12.49 10.37
N ILE A 159 18.50 -13.03 9.35
CA ILE A 159 19.24 -12.25 8.34
C ILE A 159 18.26 -11.65 7.32
N MET A 160 17.14 -12.32 7.06
CA MET A 160 16.14 -11.88 6.09
C MET A 160 15.32 -10.68 6.56
N VAL A 161 15.18 -10.41 7.86
CA VAL A 161 14.43 -9.23 8.36
C VAL A 161 14.93 -7.90 7.77
N PRO A 162 16.22 -7.52 7.91
CA PRO A 162 16.73 -6.28 7.32
C PRO A 162 16.65 -6.29 5.78
N VAL A 163 16.82 -7.45 5.14
CA VAL A 163 16.67 -7.60 3.68
C VAL A 163 15.24 -7.31 3.25
N LEU A 164 14.23 -7.84 3.96
CA LEU A 164 12.83 -7.59 3.66
C LEU A 164 12.44 -6.12 3.85
N ILE A 165 13.00 -5.43 4.85
CA ILE A 165 12.81 -3.99 5.01
C ILE A 165 13.38 -3.25 3.80
N ALA A 166 14.62 -3.55 3.42
CA ALA A 166 15.26 -2.91 2.26
C ALA A 166 14.49 -3.18 0.95
N VAL A 167 14.04 -4.42 0.74
CA VAL A 167 13.21 -4.79 -0.42
C VAL A 167 11.89 -4.04 -0.40
N THR A 168 11.22 -3.91 0.75
CA THR A 168 9.94 -3.18 0.86
C THR A 168 10.10 -1.73 0.44
N VAL A 169 11.17 -1.06 0.88
CA VAL A 169 11.48 0.32 0.48
C VAL A 169 11.80 0.41 -1.01
N LEU A 170 12.56 -0.56 -1.55
CA LEU A 170 12.85 -0.62 -2.98
C LEU A 170 11.59 -0.79 -3.83
N LEU A 171 10.68 -1.67 -3.43
CA LEU A 171 9.40 -1.89 -4.12
C LEU A 171 8.53 -0.64 -4.12
N LEU A 172 8.55 0.13 -3.04
CA LEU A 172 7.83 1.40 -2.94
C LEU A 172 8.36 2.43 -3.95
N PHE A 173 9.69 2.55 -4.08
CA PHE A 173 10.28 3.42 -5.10
C PHE A 173 10.15 2.87 -6.52
N TRP A 174 9.97 1.56 -6.68
CA TRP A 174 9.71 0.96 -7.99
C TRP A 174 8.32 1.31 -8.50
N ASP A 175 7.29 1.28 -7.65
CA ASP A 175 5.95 1.79 -7.98
C ASP A 175 6.03 3.27 -8.40
N PHE A 176 6.80 4.08 -7.67
CA PHE A 176 6.94 5.51 -7.95
C PHE A 176 7.72 5.79 -9.24
N SER A 177 8.81 5.09 -9.52
CA SER A 177 9.57 5.30 -10.76
C SER A 177 8.78 4.91 -12.01
N ILE A 178 7.91 3.88 -11.93
CA ILE A 178 7.00 3.53 -13.04
C ILE A 178 6.03 4.68 -13.31
N VAL A 179 5.44 5.27 -12.27
CA VAL A 179 4.34 6.23 -12.44
C VAL A 179 4.84 7.67 -12.60
N TYR A 180 5.74 8.11 -11.73
CA TYR A 180 6.30 9.46 -11.74
C TYR A 180 7.15 9.68 -12.99
N ASP A 181 8.10 8.80 -13.29
CA ASP A 181 8.98 8.97 -14.44
C ASP A 181 8.47 8.33 -15.73
N ASP A 182 7.30 7.70 -15.69
CA ASP A 182 6.71 6.97 -16.82
C ASP A 182 7.66 5.90 -17.40
N MET A 183 8.40 5.22 -16.54
CA MET A 183 9.42 4.24 -16.95
C MET A 183 8.87 2.84 -17.20
N ASP A 184 9.58 2.08 -18.04
CA ASP A 184 9.43 0.63 -18.14
C ASP A 184 9.99 -0.10 -16.91
N LEU A 185 9.63 -1.36 -16.73
CA LEU A 185 9.90 -2.13 -15.50
C LEU A 185 11.37 -2.20 -15.09
N ILE A 186 12.24 -2.56 -16.03
CA ILE A 186 13.68 -2.74 -15.78
C ILE A 186 14.38 -1.41 -15.50
N PRO A 187 14.24 -0.34 -16.32
CA PRO A 187 14.84 0.94 -15.97
C PRO A 187 14.24 1.52 -14.68
N ALA A 188 12.96 1.27 -14.40
CA ALA A 188 12.29 1.70 -13.18
C ALA A 188 12.91 1.09 -11.91
N ILE A 189 13.24 -0.20 -11.89
CA ILE A 189 13.88 -0.83 -10.72
C ILE A 189 15.33 -0.36 -10.56
N SER A 190 16.07 -0.20 -11.66
CA SER A 190 17.43 0.34 -11.61
C SER A 190 17.47 1.76 -11.05
N LYS A 191 16.52 2.61 -11.48
CA LYS A 191 16.38 3.98 -10.94
C LYS A 191 15.96 3.96 -9.47
N ALA A 192 14.98 3.14 -9.10
CA ALA A 192 14.54 3.00 -7.70
C ALA A 192 15.71 2.61 -6.78
N TYR A 193 16.54 1.66 -7.23
CA TYR A 193 17.74 1.23 -6.51
C TYR A 193 18.78 2.35 -6.40
N ALA A 194 19.06 3.06 -7.50
CA ALA A 194 20.01 4.17 -7.50
C ALA A 194 19.59 5.31 -6.55
N VAL A 195 18.31 5.69 -6.58
CA VAL A 195 17.75 6.72 -5.70
C VAL A 195 17.82 6.29 -4.24
N MET A 196 17.42 5.05 -3.92
CA MET A 196 17.47 4.51 -2.56
C MET A 196 18.91 4.45 -2.03
N LYS A 197 19.84 3.93 -2.83
CA LYS A 197 21.25 3.78 -2.44
C LYS A 197 21.94 5.13 -2.23
N GLY A 198 21.67 6.10 -3.11
CA GLY A 198 22.23 7.45 -3.02
C GLY A 198 21.66 8.27 -1.86
N ASN A 199 20.46 7.96 -1.39
CA ASN A 199 19.72 8.76 -0.42
C ASN A 199 19.23 7.96 0.79
N LEU A 200 19.97 6.94 1.22
CA LEU A 200 19.52 6.02 2.26
C LEU A 200 19.20 6.71 3.61
N PRO A 201 20.02 7.65 4.13
CA PRO A 201 19.68 8.36 5.38
C PRO A 201 18.43 9.23 5.26
N PRO A 202 18.24 10.09 4.23
CA PRO A 202 16.99 10.78 3.96
C PRO A 202 15.76 9.88 3.94
N VAL A 203 15.85 8.73 3.27
CA VAL A 203 14.73 7.79 3.12
C VAL A 203 14.33 7.21 4.47
N ILE A 204 15.30 6.73 5.24
CA ILE A 204 15.04 6.15 6.57
C ILE A 204 14.48 7.21 7.53
N ASN A 205 15.06 8.42 7.55
CA ASN A 205 14.63 9.49 8.45
C ASN A 205 13.19 9.95 8.20
N ASN A 206 12.70 9.85 6.97
CA ASN A 206 11.32 10.20 6.63
C ASN A 206 10.36 9.01 6.75
N LEU A 207 10.82 7.78 6.51
CA LEU A 207 9.99 6.58 6.68
C LEU A 207 9.77 6.19 8.14
N LEU A 208 10.78 6.35 9.00
CA LEU A 208 10.69 5.92 10.40
C LEU A 208 9.54 6.60 11.16
N PRO A 209 9.33 7.93 11.09
CA PRO A 209 8.22 8.54 11.78
C PRO A 209 6.86 8.22 11.13
N VAL A 210 6.82 7.93 9.83
CA VAL A 210 5.61 7.40 9.17
C VAL A 210 5.22 6.05 9.78
N ILE A 211 6.19 5.15 9.97
CA ILE A 211 5.97 3.85 10.62
C ILE A 211 5.44 4.07 12.05
N ILE A 212 6.08 4.95 12.84
CA ILE A 212 5.67 5.28 14.21
C ILE A 212 4.24 5.85 14.24
N LEU A 213 3.90 6.73 13.29
CA LEU A 213 2.56 7.33 13.18
C LEU A 213 1.48 6.30 12.84
N LEU A 214 1.82 5.29 12.04
CA LEU A 214 0.89 4.24 11.64
C LEU A 214 0.67 3.20 12.76
N MET A 215 1.59 3.06 13.72
CA MET A 215 1.46 2.09 14.81
C MET A 215 0.16 2.28 15.63
N PRO A 216 -0.20 3.48 16.12
CA PRO A 216 -1.48 3.69 16.80
C PRO A 216 -2.70 3.31 15.93
N LEU A 217 -2.63 3.52 14.61
CA LEU A 217 -3.72 3.13 13.71
C LEU A 217 -3.83 1.62 13.55
N THR A 218 -2.72 0.88 13.51
CA THR A 218 -2.74 -0.59 13.50
C THR A 218 -3.34 -1.17 14.78
N LEU A 219 -2.99 -0.59 15.93
CA LEU A 219 -3.57 -0.96 17.22
C LEU A 219 -5.06 -0.62 17.25
N GLY A 220 -5.43 0.60 16.85
CA GLY A 220 -6.82 1.06 16.79
C GLY A 220 -7.69 0.20 15.88
N ALA A 221 -7.19 -0.13 14.68
CA ALA A 221 -7.84 -1.06 13.76
C ALA A 221 -8.08 -2.40 14.44
N SER A 222 -7.02 -3.03 14.97
CA SER A 222 -7.08 -4.34 15.62
C SER A 222 -8.04 -4.40 16.82
N LEU A 223 -8.08 -3.34 17.64
CA LEU A 223 -8.95 -3.25 18.81
C LEU A 223 -10.43 -3.04 18.46
N LEU A 224 -10.70 -2.37 17.33
CA LEU A 224 -12.04 -1.98 16.92
C LEU A 224 -12.68 -2.94 15.91
N VAL A 225 -11.95 -3.94 15.40
CA VAL A 225 -12.56 -5.06 14.63
C VAL A 225 -13.74 -5.66 15.42
N GLY A 226 -14.86 -5.93 14.74
CA GLY A 226 -16.10 -6.39 15.37
C GLY A 226 -16.86 -5.30 16.14
N SER A 227 -16.51 -4.02 15.98
CA SER A 227 -17.27 -2.86 16.46
C SER A 227 -17.66 -1.94 15.29
N PRO A 228 -18.85 -1.29 15.31
CA PRO A 228 -19.19 -0.24 14.34
C PRO A 228 -18.19 0.91 14.29
N LEU A 229 -17.44 1.15 15.38
CA LEU A 229 -16.36 2.14 15.42
C LEU A 229 -15.20 1.81 14.46
N PHE A 230 -15.10 0.56 13.97
CA PHE A 230 -14.13 0.16 12.95
C PHE A 230 -14.27 1.01 11.67
N LEU A 231 -15.49 1.42 11.32
CA LEU A 231 -15.74 2.25 10.15
C LEU A 231 -15.07 3.63 10.24
N LEU A 232 -14.92 4.16 11.47
CA LEU A 232 -14.15 5.40 11.69
C LEU A 232 -12.66 5.17 11.44
N VAL A 233 -12.12 4.01 11.81
CA VAL A 233 -10.72 3.67 11.53
C VAL A 233 -10.49 3.59 10.03
N ILE A 234 -11.41 2.98 9.27
CA ILE A 234 -11.34 2.96 7.80
C ILE A 234 -11.29 4.39 7.24
N ALA A 235 -12.19 5.27 7.67
CA ALA A 235 -12.23 6.66 7.21
C ALA A 235 -10.95 7.44 7.56
N VAL A 236 -10.48 7.31 8.80
CA VAL A 236 -9.25 7.97 9.28
C VAL A 236 -8.03 7.45 8.52
N TYR A 237 -7.93 6.14 8.33
CA TYR A 237 -6.79 5.54 7.63
C TYR A 237 -6.79 5.87 6.14
N ALA A 238 -7.94 5.86 5.47
CA ALA A 238 -8.05 6.25 4.07
C ALA A 238 -7.49 7.67 3.85
N TYR A 239 -7.82 8.62 4.74
CA TYR A 239 -7.31 9.98 4.67
C TYR A 239 -5.82 10.07 5.04
N ILE A 240 -5.41 9.54 6.20
CA ILE A 240 -4.01 9.61 6.68
C ILE A 240 -3.07 8.90 5.71
N GLY A 241 -3.45 7.69 5.27
CA GLY A 241 -2.70 6.94 4.27
C GLY A 241 -2.56 7.72 2.97
N ALA A 242 -3.62 8.37 2.50
CA ALA A 242 -3.54 9.18 1.28
C ALA A 242 -2.57 10.36 1.41
N VAL A 243 -2.55 11.02 2.57
CA VAL A 243 -1.59 12.09 2.87
C VAL A 243 -0.17 11.55 2.88
N ILE A 244 0.05 10.40 3.54
CA ILE A 244 1.37 9.75 3.62
C ILE A 244 1.88 9.39 2.23
N ILE A 245 1.09 8.69 1.41
CA ILE A 245 1.53 8.26 0.07
C ILE A 245 1.81 9.48 -0.82
N SER A 246 0.95 10.50 -0.78
CA SER A 246 1.18 11.75 -1.52
C SER A 246 2.48 12.42 -1.09
N GLY A 247 2.76 12.44 0.22
CA GLY A 247 4.02 12.90 0.77
C GLY A 247 5.22 12.05 0.34
N LEU A 248 5.10 10.72 0.30
CA LEU A 248 6.17 9.83 -0.13
C LEU A 248 6.49 9.96 -1.62
N VAL A 249 5.48 10.22 -2.47
CA VAL A 249 5.70 10.55 -3.88
C VAL A 249 6.42 11.90 -4.01
N TYR A 250 6.05 12.89 -3.18
CA TYR A 250 6.77 14.16 -3.14
C TYR A 250 8.22 14.00 -2.68
N LEU A 251 8.47 13.21 -1.63
CA LEU A 251 9.82 12.85 -1.19
C LEU A 251 10.60 12.23 -2.35
N TYR A 252 10.03 11.23 -3.03
CA TYR A 252 10.66 10.62 -4.19
C TYR A 252 11.03 11.67 -5.26
N SER A 253 10.11 12.57 -5.59
CA SER A 253 10.38 13.64 -6.57
C SER A 253 11.57 14.51 -6.16
N SER A 254 11.64 14.94 -4.90
CA SER A 254 12.75 15.76 -4.38
C SER A 254 14.10 15.04 -4.37
N LEU A 255 14.10 13.72 -4.16
CA LEU A 255 15.31 12.90 -4.21
C LEU A 255 15.81 12.71 -5.65
N VAL A 256 14.90 12.72 -6.62
CA VAL A 256 15.23 12.64 -8.05
C VAL A 256 15.72 13.98 -8.60
N THR A 257 15.13 15.11 -8.18
CA THR A 257 15.51 16.46 -8.65
C THR A 257 16.74 17.03 -7.95
N GLY A 258 17.16 16.44 -6.81
CA GLY A 258 18.31 16.91 -6.04
C GLY A 258 17.97 18.01 -5.02
N GLU A 259 16.71 18.48 -4.98
CA GLU A 259 16.21 19.50 -4.04
C GLU A 259 16.34 19.11 -2.56
N TYR A 260 16.64 17.84 -2.26
CA TYR A 260 16.85 17.40 -0.88
C TYR A 260 18.23 17.81 -0.31
N GLN A 261 19.23 18.08 -1.16
CA GLN A 261 20.60 18.40 -0.73
C GLN A 261 20.85 19.89 -0.47
N GLU A 262 19.88 20.75 -0.80
CA GLU A 262 19.85 22.18 -0.45
C GLU A 262 19.12 22.42 0.87
#